data_AF-A2DGY1-F1
#
_entry.id   AF-A2DGY1-F1
#
_cell.length_a   1.000
_cell.length_b   1.000
_cell.length_c   1.000
_cell.angle_alpha   90.00
_cell.angle_beta   90.00
_cell.angle_gamma   90.00
#
_symmetry.space_group_name_H-M   'P 1'
#
loop_
_entity.id
_entity.type
_entity.pdbx_description
1 polymer ?
#
loop_
_entity_poly.entity_id
_entity_poly.type
_entity_poly.pdbx_seq_one_letter_code
_entity_poly.pdbx_strand_id
1 'polypeptide(L)'
;MGKTALHYAAAKFCGKETAELLISHGANINEKDNDGYTALHYAAANFLGEKTVELLISHGANINETDNMGKTALKIAVEHQYNQIAKLLILHGAISDF
;
A
#
# COMPACT_ATOMS: atom_id res chain seq x y z
N MET A 1 -8.29 16.44 -0.58
CA MET A 1 -9.20 15.53 0.13
C MET A 1 -9.74 14.53 -0.89
N GLY A 2 -9.31 13.27 -0.78
CA GLY A 2 -9.78 12.13 -1.58
C GLY A 2 -9.49 10.79 -0.90
N LYS A 3 -9.20 10.82 0.41
CA LYS A 3 -8.81 9.61 1.15
C LYS A 3 -10.03 8.79 1.50
N THR A 4 -9.99 7.50 1.20
CA THR A 4 -11.00 6.53 1.61
C THR A 4 -10.71 6.01 3.02
N ALA A 5 -11.67 5.30 3.62
CA ALA A 5 -11.44 4.57 4.86
C ALA A 5 -10.26 3.58 4.74
N LEU A 6 -10.06 2.98 3.56
CA LEU A 6 -8.98 2.03 3.33
C LEU A 6 -7.60 2.71 3.33
N HIS A 7 -7.47 3.94 2.83
CA HIS A 7 -6.24 4.74 2.96
C HIS A 7 -5.86 4.97 4.43
N TYR A 8 -6.84 5.34 5.25
CA TYR A 8 -6.61 5.54 6.69
C TYR A 8 -6.27 4.25 7.41
N ALA A 9 -6.98 3.15 7.11
CA ALA A 9 -6.67 1.85 7.68
C ALA A 9 -5.23 1.43 7.35
N ALA A 10 -4.83 1.55 6.09
CA ALA A 10 -3.49 1.15 5.65
C ALA A 10 -2.35 1.93 6.34
N ALA A 11 -2.58 3.19 6.70
CA ALA A 11 -1.61 4.04 7.39
C ALA A 11 -1.51 3.80 8.91
N LYS A 12 -2.32 2.91 9.51
CA LYS A 12 -2.35 2.68 10.96
C LYS A 12 -1.61 1.40 11.36
N PHE A 13 -1.04 1.41 12.56
CA PHE A 13 -0.28 0.28 13.12
C PHE A 13 -1.08 -1.04 13.19
N CYS A 14 -2.34 -0.98 13.66
CA CYS A 14 -3.26 -2.13 13.68
C CYS A 14 -4.31 -2.02 12.56
N GLY A 15 -3.88 -1.55 11.40
CA GLY A 15 -4.75 -1.26 10.27
C GLY A 15 -5.31 -2.48 9.55
N LYS A 16 -4.66 -3.64 9.70
CA LYS A 16 -4.94 -4.85 8.92
C LYS A 16 -6.39 -5.30 9.05
N GLU A 17 -6.89 -5.48 10.28
CA GLU A 17 -8.23 -6.00 10.54
C GLU A 17 -9.30 -5.04 10.02
N THR A 18 -9.05 -3.73 10.14
CA THR A 18 -9.94 -2.71 9.57
C THR A 18 -9.90 -2.72 8.05
N ALA A 19 -8.71 -2.87 7.45
CA ALA A 19 -8.56 -2.98 5.99
C ALA A 19 -9.26 -4.23 5.45
N GLU A 20 -9.14 -5.38 6.13
CA GLU A 20 -9.78 -6.64 5.76
C GLU A 20 -11.32 -6.51 5.84
N LEU A 21 -11.84 -5.88 6.89
CA LEU A 21 -13.27 -5.57 7.00
C LEU A 21 -13.74 -4.67 5.86
N LEU A 22 -13.00 -3.62 5.53
CA LEU A 22 -13.37 -2.70 4.46
C LEU A 22 -13.36 -3.40 3.08
N ILE A 23 -12.33 -4.20 2.80
CA ILE A 23 -12.21 -4.95 1.54
C ILE A 23 -13.34 -5.96 1.41
N SER A 24 -13.66 -6.71 2.47
CA SER A 24 -14.79 -7.67 2.47
C SER A 24 -16.15 -7.01 2.26
N HIS A 25 -16.28 -5.72 2.55
CA HIS A 25 -17.49 -4.92 2.28
C HIS A 25 -17.42 -4.12 0.97
N GLY A 26 -16.48 -4.47 0.07
CA GLY A 26 -16.42 -3.92 -1.28
C GLY A 26 -15.67 -2.60 -1.41
N ALA A 27 -14.82 -2.23 -0.44
CA ALA A 27 -13.92 -1.09 -0.64
C ALA A 27 -13.03 -1.29 -1.87
N ASN A 28 -12.94 -0.27 -2.74
CA ASN A 28 -12.05 -0.31 -3.89
C ASN A 28 -10.59 -0.29 -3.43
N ILE A 29 -9.89 -1.41 -3.62
CA ILE A 29 -8.52 -1.61 -3.17
C ILE A 29 -7.49 -0.71 -3.89
N ASN A 30 -7.83 -0.31 -5.13
CA ASN A 30 -6.97 0.46 -6.02
C ASN A 30 -7.44 1.93 -6.16
N GLU A 31 -8.36 2.38 -5.29
CA GLU A 31 -8.75 3.79 -5.28
C GLU A 31 -7.52 4.67 -5.03
N LYS A 32 -7.43 5.78 -5.77
CA LYS A 32 -6.36 6.76 -5.58
C LYS A 32 -6.93 7.97 -4.86
N ASP A 33 -6.21 8.49 -3.87
CA ASP A 33 -6.52 9.81 -3.35
C ASP A 33 -6.05 10.92 -4.32
N ASN A 34 -6.23 12.18 -3.93
CA ASN A 34 -5.89 13.33 -4.79
C ASN A 34 -4.39 13.43 -5.11
N ASP A 35 -3.53 12.79 -4.32
CA ASP A 35 -2.08 12.77 -4.53
C ASP A 35 -1.66 11.54 -5.35
N GLY A 36 -2.63 10.72 -5.78
CA GLY A 36 -2.41 9.50 -6.53
C GLY A 36 -2.08 8.29 -5.65
N TYR A 37 -2.13 8.43 -4.32
CA TYR A 37 -1.76 7.34 -3.42
C TYR A 37 -2.90 6.33 -3.33
N THR A 38 -2.56 5.06 -3.49
CA THR A 38 -3.42 3.92 -3.12
C THR A 38 -3.19 3.49 -1.68
N ALA A 39 -4.02 2.58 -1.16
CA ALA A 39 -3.81 1.96 0.15
C ALA A 39 -2.43 1.28 0.26
N LEU A 40 -1.92 0.70 -0.83
CA LEU A 40 -0.62 0.04 -0.84
C LEU A 40 0.55 1.03 -0.64
N HIS A 41 0.44 2.25 -1.17
CA HIS A 41 1.43 3.31 -0.92
C HIS A 41 1.49 3.69 0.56
N TYR A 42 0.32 3.83 1.21
CA TYR A 42 0.24 4.12 2.65
C TYR A 42 0.78 2.99 3.52
N ALA A 43 0.46 1.74 3.18
CA ALA A 43 1.00 0.58 3.89
C ALA A 43 2.52 0.49 3.74
N ALA A 44 3.06 0.81 2.56
CA ALA A 44 4.50 0.80 2.31
C ALA A 44 5.26 1.95 2.99
N ALA A 45 4.58 3.06 3.30
CA ALA A 45 5.11 4.19 4.08
C ALA A 45 5.03 3.96 5.60
N ASN A 46 4.58 2.78 6.06
CA ASN A 46 4.43 2.46 7.47
C ASN A 46 5.42 1.35 7.85
N PHE A 47 6.35 1.62 8.79
CA PHE A 47 7.38 0.66 9.23
C PHE A 47 6.81 -0.70 9.66
N LEU A 48 5.56 -0.74 10.15
CA LEU A 48 4.89 -1.94 10.67
C LEU A 48 3.79 -2.43 9.72
N GLY A 49 3.84 -1.97 8.45
CA GLY A 49 2.82 -2.22 7.43
C GLY A 49 2.91 -3.60 6.75
N GLU A 50 3.87 -4.46 7.09
CA GLU A 50 4.11 -5.76 6.42
C GLU A 50 2.82 -6.58 6.23
N LYS A 51 2.07 -6.79 7.32
CA LYS A 51 0.81 -7.57 7.28
C LYS A 51 -0.28 -6.90 6.44
N THR A 52 -0.30 -5.58 6.40
CA THR A 52 -1.25 -4.82 5.57
C THR A 52 -0.85 -4.87 4.10
N VAL A 53 0.45 -4.81 3.80
CA VAL A 53 0.97 -4.99 2.44
C VAL A 53 0.60 -6.37 1.91
N GLU A 54 0.85 -7.44 2.66
CA GLU A 54 0.45 -8.81 2.29
C GLU A 54 -1.07 -8.92 2.06
N LEU A 55 -1.87 -8.35 2.97
CA LEU A 55 -3.33 -8.34 2.83
C LEU A 55 -3.75 -7.65 1.53
N LEU A 56 -3.22 -6.46 1.25
CA LEU A 56 -3.61 -5.70 0.07
C LEU A 56 -3.21 -6.42 -1.22
N ILE A 57 -1.99 -6.98 -1.27
CA ILE A 57 -1.52 -7.74 -2.43
C ILE A 57 -2.36 -9.00 -2.66
N SER A 58 -2.64 -9.77 -1.60
CA SER A 58 -3.47 -10.98 -1.70
C SER A 58 -4.90 -10.72 -2.17
N HIS A 59 -5.39 -9.48 -2.02
CA HIS A 59 -6.70 -9.05 -2.50
C HIS A 59 -6.65 -8.27 -3.82
N GLY A 60 -5.53 -8.31 -4.54
CA GLY A 60 -5.41 -7.78 -5.90
C GLY A 60 -5.07 -6.29 -5.99
N ALA A 61 -4.39 -5.73 -4.99
CA ALA A 61 -3.80 -4.40 -5.11
C ALA A 61 -2.80 -4.36 -6.28
N ASN A 62 -2.86 -3.30 -7.09
CA ASN A 62 -1.89 -3.06 -8.15
C ASN A 62 -0.54 -2.67 -7.56
N ILE A 63 0.40 -3.62 -7.55
CA ILE A 63 1.72 -3.48 -6.93
C ILE A 63 2.55 -2.37 -7.56
N ASN A 64 2.39 -2.16 -8.87
CA ASN A 64 3.18 -1.22 -9.66
C ASN A 64 2.40 0.06 -9.99
N GLU A 65 1.29 0.33 -9.32
CA GLU A 65 0.61 1.61 -9.44
C GLU A 65 1.54 2.73 -8.97
N THR A 66 1.52 3.86 -9.68
CA THR A 66 2.32 5.03 -9.34
C THR A 66 1.44 6.16 -8.80
N ASP A 67 1.92 6.86 -7.80
CA ASP A 67 1.35 8.14 -7.37
C ASP A 67 1.53 9.25 -8.43
N ASN A 68 1.07 10.47 -8.12
CA ASN A 68 1.19 11.61 -9.05
C ASN A 68 2.64 12.08 -9.28
N MET A 69 3.59 11.61 -8.46
CA MET A 69 5.04 11.86 -8.61
C MET A 69 5.77 10.71 -9.32
N GLY A 70 5.04 9.69 -9.79
CA GLY A 70 5.61 8.51 -10.44
C GLY A 70 6.22 7.49 -9.46
N LYS A 71 5.97 7.61 -8.15
CA LYS A 71 6.51 6.68 -7.15
C LYS A 71 5.58 5.49 -6.99
N THR A 72 6.15 4.29 -7.01
CA THR A 72 5.48 3.06 -6.60
C THR A 72 5.55 2.86 -5.09
N ALA A 73 4.75 1.94 -4.55
CA ALA A 73 4.88 1.48 -3.16
C ALA A 73 6.31 1.01 -2.83
N LEU A 74 7.00 0.36 -3.78
CA LEU A 74 8.38 -0.07 -3.60
C LEU A 74 9.33 1.13 -3.46
N LYS A 75 9.19 2.16 -4.30
CA LYS A 75 10.01 3.37 -4.21
C LYS A 75 9.86 4.05 -2.84
N ILE A 76 8.62 4.14 -2.35
CA ILE A 76 8.32 4.71 -1.03
C ILE A 76 9.02 3.93 0.08
N ALA A 77 8.91 2.59 0.08
CA ALA A 77 9.55 1.75 1.09
C ALA A 77 11.08 1.89 1.09
N VAL A 78 11.70 1.99 -0.09
CA VAL A 78 13.15 2.20 -0.23
C VAL A 78 13.58 3.57 0.28
N GLU A 79 12.85 4.65 -0.05
CA GLU A 79 13.14 6.01 0.44
C GLU A 79 13.07 6.11 1.96
N HIS A 80 12.18 5.34 2.60
CA HIS A 80 12.05 5.26 4.05
C HIS A 80 13.00 4.23 4.69
N GLN A 81 13.80 3.51 3.90
CA GLN A 81 14.70 2.44 4.36
C GLN A 81 13.97 1.27 5.04
N TYR A 82 12.73 1.00 4.65
CA TYR A 82 11.91 -0.11 5.15
C TYR A 82 12.21 -1.39 4.38
N ASN A 83 13.40 -1.93 4.60
CA ASN A 83 13.97 -3.04 3.85
C ASN A 83 13.09 -4.29 3.82
N GLN A 84 12.36 -4.60 4.89
CA GLN A 84 11.50 -5.78 4.94
C GLN A 84 10.27 -5.61 4.03
N ILE A 85 9.66 -4.44 4.02
CA ILE A 85 8.55 -4.10 3.12
C ILE A 85 9.03 -4.07 1.67
N ALA A 86 10.19 -3.48 1.40
CA ALA A 86 10.77 -3.46 0.06
C ALA A 86 11.01 -4.89 -0.47
N LYS A 87 11.61 -5.77 0.35
CA LYS A 87 11.79 -7.19 0.01
C LYS A 87 10.45 -7.90 -0.23
N LEU A 88 9.46 -7.64 0.62
CA LEU A 88 8.12 -8.22 0.49
C LEU A 88 7.45 -7.82 -0.83
N LEU A 89 7.55 -6.55 -1.22
CA LEU A 89 7.03 -6.04 -2.49
C LEU A 89 7.75 -6.67 -3.69
N ILE A 90 9.09 -6.76 -3.65
CA ILE A 90 9.89 -7.43 -4.70
C ILE A 90 9.51 -8.91 -4.82
N LEU A 91 9.34 -9.60 -3.68
CA LEU A 91 8.92 -11.01 -3.64
C LEU A 91 7.56 -11.22 -4.36
N HIS A 92 6.68 -10.23 -4.29
CA HIS A 92 5.37 -10.28 -4.94
C HIS A 92 5.34 -9.65 -6.34
N GLY A 93 6.50 -9.32 -6.93
CA GLY A 93 6.60 -8.87 -8.32
C GLY A 93 6.56 -7.35 -8.53
N ALA A 94 6.89 -6.56 -7.49
CA ALA A 94 7.17 -5.14 -7.68
C ALA A 94 8.40 -4.96 -8.57
N ILE A 95 8.30 -4.09 -9.58
CA ILE A 95 9.41 -3.81 -10.50
C ILE A 95 10.35 -2.80 -9.86
N SER A 96 11.65 -3.11 -9.85
CA SER A 96 12.70 -2.24 -9.34
C SER A 96 13.20 -1.31 -10.45
N ASP A 97 12.65 -0.11 -10.53
CA ASP A 97 12.94 0.86 -11.61
C ASP A 97 13.85 2.02 -11.16
N PHE A 98 14.70 1.81 -10.15
CA PHE A 98 15.56 2.84 -9.57
C PHE A 98 17.06 2.57 -9.74
#